data_AF-A0A1Q3GVC5-F1
#
_entry.id   AF-A0A1Q3GVC5-F1
#
_cell.length_a   1.000
_cell.length_b   1.000
_cell.length_c   1.000
_cell.angle_alpha   90.00
_cell.angle_beta   90.00
_cell.angle_gamma   90.00
#
_symmetry.space_group_name_H-M   'P 1'
#
loop_
_entity.id
_entity.type
_entity.pdbx_description
1 polymer ?
#
loop_
_entity_poly.entity_id
_entity_poly.type
_entity_poly.pdbx_seq_one_letter_code
_entity_poly.pdbx_strand_id
1 'polypeptide(L)'
;MRFLSITHPWKWLLLTIVTLSFHPSFAQEFAHAGEYWDAILGEHNKVTAKSIEYISKSVHSENDRVIERKRLAVIKQLDASVVRVGELGAFKGNDRFRKEALAVLKEMKNVYTIEFKQAGELQKSSKSSYVALERYYKTQDRAEAKLERASKRFSNASRYFAKQNKIKLVEKNDKDDPIAKMGEVNRYTRKLYLIEFKVAKANAGFLDALKARKASLMERNRKKVLAASKEALGKLKGIKDFYGDKSYKKATEQLVRFRNKFAKKEYTELVKVTKNKKPSRKEVNRANAIINELNQKAQQYTNQFNIAGRTLRQKYTPQK
;
A
#
# COMPACT_ATOMS: atom_id res chain seq x y z
N MET A 1 -102.75 -22.75 -8.54
CA MET A 1 -102.49 -22.16 -9.87
C MET A 1 -101.36 -22.93 -10.53
N ARG A 2 -101.67 -23.54 -11.68
CA ARG A 2 -100.80 -24.20 -12.68
C ARG A 2 -99.83 -23.17 -13.32
N PHE A 3 -98.68 -23.46 -13.96
CA PHE A 3 -98.00 -24.66 -14.48
C PHE A 3 -96.47 -24.40 -14.59
N LEU A 4 -95.71 -25.50 -14.70
CA LEU A 4 -94.25 -25.66 -14.91
C LEU A 4 -93.71 -25.24 -16.30
N SER A 5 -92.40 -24.98 -16.39
CA SER A 5 -91.41 -25.69 -17.25
C SER A 5 -90.01 -25.04 -17.09
N ILE A 6 -89.03 -25.70 -16.46
CA ILE A 6 -87.99 -26.63 -16.99
C ILE A 6 -87.13 -26.02 -18.11
N THR A 7 -85.84 -25.80 -17.83
CA THR A 7 -84.69 -26.49 -18.47
C THR A 7 -83.36 -26.01 -17.87
N HIS A 8 -82.61 -26.94 -17.26
CA HIS A 8 -81.15 -26.93 -17.20
C HIS A 8 -80.69 -27.88 -18.32
N PRO A 9 -79.53 -27.67 -18.99
CA PRO A 9 -78.28 -28.05 -18.32
C PRO A 9 -76.96 -27.40 -18.82
N TRP A 10 -75.90 -27.64 -18.04
CA TRP A 10 -74.48 -27.79 -18.41
C TRP A 10 -73.52 -26.58 -18.41
N LYS A 11 -72.43 -26.80 -17.63
CA LYS A 11 -70.99 -26.64 -17.93
C LYS A 11 -70.62 -25.22 -18.35
N TRP A 12 -69.75 -24.50 -17.66
CA TRP A 12 -68.30 -24.66 -17.69
C TRP A 12 -67.65 -24.00 -16.46
N LEU A 13 -66.80 -24.76 -15.77
CA LEU A 13 -65.80 -24.25 -14.83
C LEU A 13 -64.64 -23.72 -15.70
N LEU A 14 -64.51 -22.40 -15.84
CA LEU A 14 -63.39 -21.78 -16.55
C LEU A 14 -62.15 -21.85 -15.65
N LEU A 15 -61.33 -22.86 -15.91
CA LEU A 15 -59.97 -22.98 -15.38
C LEU A 15 -59.09 -21.94 -16.10
N THR A 16 -58.85 -20.80 -15.47
CA THR A 16 -57.89 -19.80 -15.96
C THR A 16 -56.48 -20.35 -15.82
N ILE A 17 -55.97 -20.98 -16.88
CA ILE A 17 -54.56 -21.31 -17.02
C ILE A 17 -53.80 -19.98 -17.18
N VAL A 18 -53.17 -19.54 -16.09
CA VAL A 18 -52.13 -18.51 -16.15
C VAL A 18 -50.90 -19.16 -16.80
N THR A 19 -50.76 -19.00 -18.11
CA THR A 19 -49.51 -19.31 -18.80
C THR A 19 -48.46 -18.30 -18.34
N LEU A 20 -47.64 -18.70 -17.36
CA LEU A 20 -46.38 -18.05 -17.07
C LEU A 20 -45.48 -18.25 -18.30
N SER A 21 -45.46 -17.27 -19.19
CA SER A 21 -44.51 -17.23 -20.31
C SER A 21 -43.11 -17.00 -19.74
N PHE A 22 -42.44 -18.09 -19.37
CA PHE A 22 -40.99 -18.11 -19.14
C PHE A 22 -40.32 -17.79 -20.48
N HIS A 23 -40.13 -16.50 -20.75
CA HIS A 23 -39.17 -16.10 -21.76
C HIS A 23 -37.81 -16.47 -21.20
N PRO A 24 -37.00 -17.32 -21.86
CA PRO A 24 -35.60 -17.39 -21.52
C PRO A 24 -35.06 -15.97 -21.67
N SER A 25 -34.67 -15.35 -20.56
CA SER A 25 -33.80 -14.18 -20.60
C SER A 25 -32.50 -14.65 -21.22
N PHE A 26 -32.42 -14.60 -22.55
CA PHE A 26 -31.15 -14.65 -23.25
C PHE A 26 -30.35 -13.48 -22.70
N ALA A 27 -29.35 -13.78 -21.88
CA ALA A 27 -28.34 -12.80 -21.50
C ALA A 27 -27.89 -12.14 -22.80
N GLN A 28 -27.96 -10.81 -22.86
CA GLN A 28 -27.75 -10.05 -24.09
C GLN A 28 -26.40 -10.44 -24.69
N GLU A 29 -26.43 -11.19 -25.79
CA GLU A 29 -25.21 -11.67 -26.43
C GLU A 29 -24.56 -10.48 -27.13
N PHE A 30 -23.29 -10.21 -26.80
CA PHE A 30 -22.58 -9.09 -27.39
C PHE A 30 -22.38 -9.33 -28.88
N ALA A 31 -22.86 -8.40 -29.71
CA ALA A 31 -22.70 -8.46 -31.16
C ALA A 31 -21.22 -8.31 -31.56
N HIS A 32 -20.46 -7.51 -30.80
CA HIS A 32 -19.08 -7.16 -31.12
C HIS A 32 -18.10 -7.53 -29.99
N ALA A 33 -16.95 -8.11 -30.36
CA ALA A 33 -15.91 -8.49 -29.40
C ALA A 33 -15.35 -7.30 -28.62
N GLY A 34 -15.31 -6.12 -29.25
CA GLY A 34 -14.89 -4.87 -28.61
C GLY A 34 -15.78 -4.52 -27.42
N GLU A 35 -17.10 -4.60 -27.57
CA GLU A 35 -18.07 -4.28 -26.51
C GLU A 35 -17.94 -5.24 -25.32
N TYR A 36 -17.76 -6.54 -25.60
CA TYR A 36 -17.52 -7.54 -24.55
C TYR A 36 -16.22 -7.26 -23.79
N TRP A 37 -15.16 -6.93 -24.54
CA TRP A 37 -13.86 -6.60 -23.97
C TRP A 37 -13.93 -5.34 -23.12
N ASP A 38 -14.58 -4.28 -23.62
CA ASP A 38 -14.78 -3.01 -22.93
C ASP A 38 -15.63 -3.15 -21.68
N ALA A 39 -16.66 -4.00 -21.69
CA ALA A 39 -17.48 -4.28 -20.51
C ALA A 39 -16.63 -4.86 -19.35
N ILE A 40 -15.81 -5.88 -19.64
CA ILE A 40 -14.93 -6.50 -18.64
C ILE A 40 -13.80 -5.55 -18.22
N LEU A 41 -13.16 -4.89 -19.20
CA LEU A 41 -12.08 -3.93 -18.94
C LEU A 41 -12.56 -2.73 -18.12
N GLY A 42 -13.78 -2.23 -18.39
CA GLY A 42 -14.39 -1.14 -17.66
C GLY A 42 -14.54 -1.45 -16.17
N GLU A 43 -14.96 -2.66 -15.83
CA GLU A 43 -15.06 -3.11 -14.43
C GLU A 43 -13.69 -3.19 -13.75
N HIS A 44 -12.69 -3.77 -14.42
CA HIS A 44 -11.32 -3.78 -13.90
C HIS A 44 -10.75 -2.37 -13.71
N ASN A 45 -11.04 -1.45 -14.63
CA ASN A 45 -10.59 -0.05 -14.53
C ASN A 45 -11.22 0.68 -13.35
N LYS A 46 -12.51 0.46 -13.07
CA LYS A 46 -13.18 1.01 -11.87
C LYS A 46 -12.51 0.52 -10.59
N VAL A 47 -12.20 -0.78 -10.50
CA VAL A 47 -11.46 -1.37 -9.38
C VAL A 47 -10.06 -0.77 -9.26
N THR A 48 -9.34 -0.66 -10.37
CA THR A 48 -7.98 -0.09 -10.42
C THR A 48 -7.96 1.35 -9.92
N ALA A 49 -8.93 2.18 -10.33
CA ALA A 49 -9.06 3.55 -9.86
C ALA A 49 -9.20 3.62 -8.33
N LYS A 50 -10.08 2.79 -7.74
CA LYS A 50 -10.26 2.71 -6.28
C LYS A 50 -9.03 2.16 -5.56
N SER A 51 -8.35 1.19 -6.18
CA SER A 51 -7.11 0.62 -5.67
C SER A 51 -6.01 1.66 -5.57
N ILE A 52 -5.85 2.50 -6.61
CA ILE A 52 -4.89 3.62 -6.61
C ILE A 52 -5.25 4.64 -5.53
N GLU A 53 -6.53 5.01 -5.37
CA GLU A 53 -6.97 5.90 -4.29
C GLU A 53 -6.59 5.35 -2.90
N TYR A 54 -6.81 4.05 -2.68
CA TYR A 54 -6.46 3.40 -1.42
C TYR A 54 -4.95 3.39 -1.19
N ILE A 55 -4.15 2.90 -2.14
CA ILE A 55 -2.69 2.79 -1.98
C ILE A 55 -2.11 4.19 -1.76
N SER A 56 -2.51 5.17 -2.57
CA SER A 56 -2.13 6.58 -2.39
C SER A 56 -2.45 7.08 -0.98
N LYS A 57 -3.68 6.85 -0.49
CA LYS A 57 -4.07 7.31 0.85
C LYS A 57 -3.32 6.59 1.97
N SER A 58 -3.08 5.28 1.84
CA SER A 58 -2.32 4.47 2.81
C SER A 58 -0.86 4.91 2.96
N VAL A 59 -0.32 5.55 1.92
CA VAL A 59 1.07 6.04 1.89
C VAL A 59 1.20 7.44 2.48
N HIS A 60 0.19 8.29 2.29
CA HIS A 60 0.26 9.72 2.63
C HIS A 60 -0.51 10.12 3.89
N SER A 61 -1.33 9.24 4.46
CA SER A 61 -2.16 9.53 5.63
C SER A 61 -1.79 8.69 6.84
N GLU A 62 -1.90 9.27 8.04
CA GLU A 62 -1.87 8.53 9.32
C GLU A 62 -3.28 8.33 9.89
N ASN A 63 -4.33 8.76 9.17
CA ASN A 63 -5.71 8.62 9.64
C ASN A 63 -6.27 7.25 9.28
N ASP A 64 -6.20 6.32 10.24
CA ASP A 64 -6.67 4.94 10.09
C ASP A 64 -8.12 4.85 9.60
N ARG A 65 -9.02 5.73 10.08
CA ARG A 65 -10.43 5.75 9.66
C ARG A 65 -10.57 6.12 8.18
N VAL A 66 -9.75 7.06 7.69
CA VAL A 66 -9.75 7.46 6.27
C VAL A 66 -9.19 6.33 5.38
N ILE A 67 -8.10 5.69 5.81
CA ILE A 67 -7.47 4.57 5.09
C ILE A 67 -8.45 3.40 5.00
N GLU A 68 -9.09 3.05 6.12
CA GLU A 68 -10.06 1.95 6.19
C GLU A 68 -11.28 2.20 5.31
N ARG A 69 -11.83 3.43 5.31
CA ARG A 69 -12.91 3.80 4.40
C ARG A 69 -12.53 3.60 2.93
N LYS A 70 -11.30 3.93 2.54
CA LYS A 70 -10.82 3.68 1.16
C LYS A 70 -10.69 2.19 0.88
N ARG A 71 -10.20 1.38 1.82
CA ARG A 71 -10.13 -0.09 1.68
C ARG A 71 -11.50 -0.70 1.43
N LEU A 72 -12.50 -0.31 2.24
CA LEU A 72 -13.88 -0.77 2.10
C LEU A 72 -14.51 -0.31 0.79
N ALA A 73 -14.17 0.89 0.30
CA ALA A 73 -14.61 1.36 -1.00
C ALA A 73 -14.06 0.50 -2.16
N VAL A 74 -12.83 -0.01 -2.06
CA VAL A 74 -12.31 -0.97 -3.05
C VAL A 74 -13.09 -2.29 -3.00
N ILE A 75 -13.35 -2.81 -1.80
CA ILE A 75 -14.12 -4.06 -1.62
C ILE A 75 -15.52 -3.93 -2.21
N LYS A 76 -16.23 -2.83 -1.92
CA LYS A 76 -17.55 -2.56 -2.49
C LYS A 76 -17.53 -2.52 -4.02
N GLN A 77 -16.51 -1.89 -4.61
CA GLN A 77 -16.36 -1.87 -6.07
C GLN A 77 -16.06 -3.27 -6.62
N LEU A 78 -15.22 -4.06 -5.94
CA LEU A 78 -14.91 -5.44 -6.32
C LEU A 78 -16.15 -6.34 -6.27
N ASP A 79 -16.97 -6.23 -5.23
CA ASP A 79 -18.24 -6.97 -5.14
C ASP A 79 -19.16 -6.67 -6.33
N ALA A 80 -19.35 -5.38 -6.62
CA ALA A 80 -20.16 -4.95 -7.74
C ALA A 80 -19.59 -5.40 -9.09
N SER A 81 -18.26 -5.41 -9.23
CA SER A 81 -17.57 -5.83 -10.45
C SER A 81 -17.63 -7.35 -10.66
N VAL A 82 -17.53 -8.14 -9.59
CA VAL A 82 -17.67 -9.61 -9.65
C VAL A 82 -19.08 -9.99 -10.08
N VAL A 83 -20.11 -9.31 -9.57
CA VAL A 83 -21.50 -9.54 -10.00
C VAL A 83 -21.66 -9.20 -11.48
N ARG A 84 -21.31 -7.96 -11.88
CA ARG A 84 -21.49 -7.51 -13.28
C ARG A 84 -20.73 -8.36 -14.29
N VAL A 85 -19.47 -8.72 -14.02
CA VAL A 85 -18.70 -9.61 -14.90
C VAL A 85 -19.28 -11.04 -14.87
N GLY A 86 -19.84 -11.47 -13.73
CA GLY A 86 -20.44 -12.80 -13.56
C GLY A 86 -21.74 -12.97 -14.35
N GLU A 87 -22.50 -11.90 -14.53
CA GLU A 87 -23.73 -11.85 -15.31
C GLU A 87 -23.48 -11.86 -16.82
N LEU A 88 -22.25 -11.54 -17.27
CA LEU A 88 -21.91 -11.62 -18.68
C LEU A 88 -21.91 -13.08 -19.14
N GLY A 89 -22.48 -13.33 -20.33
CA GLY A 89 -22.37 -14.61 -21.01
C GLY A 89 -20.97 -14.88 -21.54
N ALA A 90 -20.78 -16.07 -22.13
CA ALA A 90 -19.61 -16.34 -22.96
C ALA A 90 -19.69 -15.54 -24.27
N PHE A 91 -18.57 -15.04 -24.78
CA PHE A 91 -18.56 -14.39 -26.09
C PHE A 91 -18.40 -15.45 -27.19
N LYS A 92 -19.44 -15.63 -28.02
CA LYS A 92 -19.45 -16.65 -29.09
C LYS A 92 -19.05 -18.05 -28.57
N GLY A 93 -19.59 -18.42 -27.41
CA GLY A 93 -19.27 -19.68 -26.71
C GLY A 93 -17.90 -19.73 -26.02
N ASN A 94 -17.01 -18.75 -26.20
CA ASN A 94 -15.71 -18.69 -25.54
C ASN A 94 -15.77 -17.86 -24.26
N ASP A 95 -15.63 -18.54 -23.12
CA ASP A 95 -15.77 -17.94 -21.80
C ASP A 95 -14.43 -17.66 -21.09
N ARG A 96 -13.30 -17.87 -21.78
CA ARG A 96 -11.97 -17.85 -21.14
C ARG A 96 -11.65 -16.51 -20.51
N PHE A 97 -11.95 -15.40 -21.19
CA PHE A 97 -11.60 -14.07 -20.71
C PHE A 97 -12.42 -13.68 -19.48
N ARG A 98 -13.74 -13.88 -19.49
CA ARG A 98 -14.60 -13.64 -18.33
C ARG A 98 -14.20 -14.49 -17.13
N LYS A 99 -13.96 -15.79 -17.31
CA LYS A 99 -13.52 -16.67 -16.22
C LYS A 99 -12.22 -16.17 -15.57
N GLU A 100 -11.23 -15.79 -16.36
CA GLU A 100 -9.97 -15.26 -15.84
C GLU A 100 -10.16 -13.90 -15.17
N ALA A 101 -10.97 -13.01 -15.75
CA ALA A 101 -11.31 -11.72 -15.14
C ALA A 101 -12.00 -11.89 -13.79
N LEU A 102 -12.97 -12.81 -13.68
CA LEU A 102 -13.63 -13.14 -12.41
C LEU A 102 -12.65 -13.69 -11.38
N ALA A 103 -11.75 -14.59 -11.79
CA ALA A 103 -10.73 -15.13 -10.91
C ALA A 103 -9.81 -14.02 -10.37
N VAL A 104 -9.38 -13.09 -11.22
CA VAL A 104 -8.58 -11.93 -10.81
C VAL A 104 -9.34 -11.01 -9.85
N LEU A 105 -10.58 -10.64 -10.16
CA LEU A 105 -11.39 -9.77 -9.28
C LEU A 105 -11.59 -10.42 -7.90
N LYS A 106 -11.83 -11.73 -7.84
CA LYS A 106 -11.94 -12.47 -6.58
C LYS A 106 -10.61 -12.51 -5.82
N GLU A 107 -9.49 -12.71 -6.52
CA GLU A 107 -8.15 -12.65 -5.92
C GLU A 107 -7.88 -11.27 -5.31
N MET A 108 -8.14 -10.19 -6.05
CA MET A 108 -7.99 -8.82 -5.54
C MET A 108 -8.88 -8.58 -4.31
N LYS A 109 -10.14 -9.05 -4.33
CA LYS A 109 -11.05 -8.95 -3.17
C LYS A 109 -10.46 -9.63 -1.93
N ASN A 110 -9.88 -10.82 -2.09
CA ASN A 110 -9.24 -11.51 -0.99
C ASN A 110 -8.07 -10.69 -0.42
N VAL A 111 -7.21 -10.13 -1.29
CA VAL A 111 -6.09 -9.27 -0.87
C VAL A 111 -6.55 -8.09 -0.02
N TYR A 112 -7.64 -7.43 -0.42
CA TYR A 112 -8.20 -6.32 0.34
C TYR A 112 -8.88 -6.74 1.64
N THR A 113 -9.56 -7.88 1.65
CA THR A 113 -10.34 -8.37 2.79
C THR A 113 -9.46 -8.96 3.89
N ILE A 114 -8.35 -9.61 3.51
CA ILE A 114 -7.48 -10.36 4.42
C ILE A 114 -6.18 -9.60 4.65
N GLU A 115 -5.33 -9.47 3.62
CA GLU A 115 -3.96 -8.99 3.80
C GLU A 115 -3.88 -7.50 4.12
N PHE A 116 -4.65 -6.65 3.43
CA PHE A 116 -4.67 -5.22 3.75
C PHE A 116 -5.39 -4.93 5.07
N LYS A 117 -6.35 -5.76 5.48
CA LYS A 117 -6.94 -5.69 6.82
C LYS A 117 -5.89 -5.99 7.89
N GLN A 118 -5.13 -7.08 7.73
CA GLN A 118 -4.03 -7.45 8.62
C GLN A 118 -2.96 -6.34 8.68
N ALA A 119 -2.61 -5.73 7.54
CA ALA A 119 -1.68 -4.61 7.52
C ALA A 119 -2.18 -3.41 8.34
N GLY A 120 -3.48 -3.07 8.23
CA GLY A 120 -4.11 -2.01 9.00
C GLY A 120 -4.12 -2.29 10.52
N GLU A 121 -4.29 -3.54 10.92
CA GLU A 121 -4.19 -3.95 12.34
C GLU A 121 -2.76 -3.75 12.88
N LEU A 122 -1.74 -4.12 12.09
CA LEU A 122 -0.33 -3.94 12.44
C LEU A 122 0.12 -2.48 12.47
N GLN A 123 -0.51 -1.60 11.68
CA GLN A 123 -0.17 -0.19 11.57
C GLN A 123 -0.16 0.52 12.93
N LYS A 124 -1.16 0.24 13.78
CA LYS A 124 -1.38 0.88 15.08
C LYS A 124 -0.19 0.83 16.03
N SER A 125 0.56 -0.28 15.99
CA SER A 125 1.73 -0.50 16.85
C SER A 125 3.04 -0.53 16.08
N SER A 126 3.02 -0.26 14.76
CA SER A 126 4.18 -0.38 13.87
C SER A 126 5.38 0.45 14.34
N LYS A 127 5.17 1.68 14.82
CA LYS A 127 6.24 2.57 15.28
C LYS A 127 6.77 2.27 16.69
N SER A 128 6.25 1.24 17.37
CA SER A 128 6.71 0.85 18.71
C SER A 128 8.16 0.35 18.70
N SER A 129 8.51 -0.49 17.71
CA SER A 129 9.82 -1.12 17.58
C SER A 129 10.20 -1.32 16.11
N TYR A 130 11.49 -1.54 15.85
CA TYR A 130 11.98 -1.89 14.51
C TYR A 130 11.27 -3.13 13.95
N VAL A 131 11.09 -4.16 14.77
CA VAL A 131 10.47 -5.43 14.38
C VAL A 131 8.99 -5.23 14.04
N ALA A 132 8.28 -4.42 14.82
CA ALA A 132 6.87 -4.12 14.54
C ALA A 132 6.72 -3.38 13.19
N LEU A 133 7.58 -2.38 12.93
CA LEU A 133 7.55 -1.63 11.68
C LEU A 133 7.93 -2.51 10.48
N GLU A 134 8.95 -3.36 10.63
CA GLU A 134 9.35 -4.31 9.60
C GLU A 134 8.22 -5.29 9.27
N ARG A 135 7.54 -5.83 10.29
CA ARG A 135 6.40 -6.74 10.11
C ARG A 135 5.25 -6.05 9.37
N TYR A 136 4.94 -4.81 9.73
CA TYR A 136 3.94 -4.01 9.03
C TYR A 136 4.31 -3.82 7.56
N TYR A 137 5.52 -3.35 7.25
CA TYR A 137 5.97 -3.17 5.87
C TYR A 137 6.02 -4.46 5.06
N LYS A 138 6.51 -5.56 5.63
CA LYS A 138 6.49 -6.88 4.96
C LYS A 138 5.06 -7.32 4.61
N THR A 139 4.09 -7.03 5.48
CA THR A 139 2.68 -7.37 5.24
C THR A 139 2.11 -6.53 4.10
N GLN A 140 2.41 -5.22 4.06
CA GLN A 140 2.03 -4.34 2.95
C GLN A 140 2.66 -4.78 1.63
N ASP A 141 3.98 -5.02 1.61
CA ASP A 141 4.72 -5.43 0.42
C ASP A 141 4.17 -6.74 -0.16
N ARG A 142 3.79 -7.69 0.72
CA ARG A 142 3.17 -8.96 0.31
C ARG A 142 1.80 -8.73 -0.34
N ALA A 143 0.98 -7.85 0.23
CA ALA A 143 -0.34 -7.53 -0.31
C ALA A 143 -0.23 -6.82 -1.67
N GLU A 144 0.64 -5.80 -1.77
CA GLU A 144 0.93 -5.09 -3.02
C GLU A 144 1.47 -6.03 -4.10
N ALA A 145 2.40 -6.93 -3.77
CA ALA A 145 2.91 -7.92 -4.72
C ALA A 145 1.84 -8.89 -5.23
N LYS A 146 0.83 -9.23 -4.42
CA LYS A 146 -0.32 -10.02 -4.88
C LYS A 146 -1.18 -9.23 -5.87
N LEU A 147 -1.44 -7.95 -5.59
CA LEU A 147 -2.16 -7.08 -6.53
C LEU A 147 -1.42 -6.92 -7.86
N GLU A 148 -0.10 -6.72 -7.83
CA GLU A 148 0.72 -6.62 -9.05
C GLU A 148 0.60 -7.88 -9.92
N ARG A 149 0.62 -9.08 -9.29
CA ARG A 149 0.42 -10.34 -10.01
C ARG A 149 -0.99 -10.47 -10.59
N ALA A 150 -2.00 -10.09 -9.82
CA ALA A 150 -3.39 -10.10 -10.27
C ALA A 150 -3.62 -9.15 -11.46
N SER A 151 -3.08 -7.92 -11.40
CA SER A 151 -3.09 -6.93 -12.49
C SER A 151 -2.44 -7.50 -13.76
N LYS A 152 -1.26 -8.13 -13.62
CA LYS A 152 -0.55 -8.77 -14.74
C LYS A 152 -1.33 -9.91 -15.37
N ARG A 153 -1.99 -10.76 -14.56
CA ARG A 153 -2.86 -11.84 -15.04
C ARG A 153 -4.02 -11.30 -15.87
N PHE A 154 -4.70 -10.27 -15.37
CA PHE A 154 -5.79 -9.63 -16.10
C PHE A 154 -5.30 -9.02 -17.42
N SER A 155 -4.19 -8.28 -17.39
CA SER A 155 -3.60 -7.67 -18.58
C SER A 155 -3.26 -8.72 -19.66
N ASN A 156 -2.66 -9.85 -19.26
CA ASN A 156 -2.38 -10.96 -20.17
C ASN A 156 -3.65 -11.57 -20.76
N ALA A 157 -4.70 -11.78 -19.95
CA ALA A 157 -5.97 -12.33 -20.41
C ALA A 157 -6.68 -11.39 -21.39
N SER A 158 -6.68 -10.10 -21.07
CA SER A 158 -7.21 -9.02 -21.92
C SER A 158 -6.50 -8.95 -23.27
N ARG A 159 -5.15 -8.96 -23.28
CA ARG A 159 -4.36 -9.01 -24.52
C ARG A 159 -4.62 -10.25 -25.34
N TYR A 160 -4.72 -11.41 -24.68
CA TYR A 160 -5.03 -12.66 -25.37
C TYR A 160 -6.39 -12.56 -26.07
N PHE A 161 -7.43 -12.12 -25.36
CA PHE A 161 -8.76 -11.94 -25.95
C PHE A 161 -8.74 -10.95 -27.12
N ALA A 162 -8.07 -9.81 -26.97
CA ALA A 162 -7.93 -8.81 -28.01
C ALA A 162 -7.26 -9.38 -29.27
N LYS A 163 -6.15 -10.12 -29.11
CA LYS A 163 -5.46 -10.77 -30.22
C LYS A 163 -6.34 -11.79 -30.94
N GLN A 164 -7.05 -12.65 -30.19
CA GLN A 164 -7.95 -13.65 -30.78
C GLN A 164 -9.10 -13.03 -31.58
N ASN A 165 -9.56 -11.84 -31.18
CA ASN A 165 -10.68 -11.15 -31.79
C ASN A 165 -10.28 -9.97 -32.67
N LYS A 166 -8.99 -9.87 -33.04
CA LYS A 166 -8.43 -8.81 -33.92
C LYS A 166 -8.74 -7.37 -33.43
N ILE A 167 -8.85 -7.19 -32.12
CA ILE A 167 -9.00 -5.87 -31.49
C ILE A 167 -7.64 -5.17 -31.52
N LYS A 168 -7.58 -3.97 -32.13
CA LYS A 168 -6.36 -3.15 -32.13
C LYS A 168 -6.17 -2.52 -30.76
N LEU A 169 -5.14 -2.94 -30.03
CA LEU A 169 -4.76 -2.31 -28.77
C LEU A 169 -3.83 -1.12 -29.05
N VAL A 170 -4.09 0.01 -28.41
CA VAL A 170 -3.06 1.04 -28.26
C VAL A 170 -2.04 0.49 -27.28
N GLU A 171 -0.84 0.14 -27.76
CA GLU A 171 0.22 -0.38 -26.90
C GLU A 171 0.59 0.65 -25.85
N LYS A 172 0.22 0.38 -24.59
CA LYS A 172 0.87 0.97 -23.44
C LYS A 172 1.96 -0.01 -23.01
N ASN A 173 3.17 0.49 -22.77
CA ASN A 173 4.24 -0.34 -22.22
C ASN A 173 3.76 -0.93 -20.90
N ASP A 174 3.96 -2.24 -20.67
CA ASP A 174 3.67 -2.88 -19.37
C ASP A 174 4.39 -2.19 -18.20
N LYS A 175 5.47 -1.46 -18.51
CA LYS A 175 6.19 -0.58 -17.57
C LYS A 175 5.36 0.61 -17.08
N ASP A 176 4.16 0.86 -17.63
CA ASP A 176 3.27 1.95 -17.25
C ASP A 176 2.12 1.55 -16.31
N ASP A 177 2.10 0.32 -15.80
CA ASP A 177 1.15 -0.07 -14.76
C ASP A 177 1.33 0.81 -13.50
N PRO A 178 0.34 1.66 -13.16
CA PRO A 178 0.44 2.55 -12.01
C PRO A 178 0.55 1.79 -10.69
N ILE A 179 -0.07 0.61 -10.56
CA ILE A 179 0.02 -0.20 -9.33
C ILE A 179 1.45 -0.71 -9.14
N ALA A 180 2.08 -1.20 -10.21
CA ALA A 180 3.46 -1.68 -10.17
C ALA A 180 4.44 -0.54 -9.83
N LYS A 181 4.33 0.62 -10.50
CA LYS A 181 5.18 1.79 -10.19
C LYS A 181 5.02 2.25 -8.73
N MET A 182 3.78 2.29 -8.24
CA MET A 182 3.49 2.65 -6.85
C MET A 182 4.06 1.63 -5.87
N GLY A 183 3.95 0.33 -6.15
CA GLY A 183 4.55 -0.73 -5.35
C GLY A 183 6.08 -0.62 -5.29
N GLU A 184 6.74 -0.33 -6.42
CA GLU A 184 8.19 -0.15 -6.46
C GLU A 184 8.68 1.03 -5.59
N VAL A 185 8.07 2.22 -5.74
CA VAL A 185 8.45 3.38 -4.93
C VAL A 185 8.13 3.17 -3.44
N ASN A 186 7.02 2.48 -3.13
CA ASN A 186 6.66 2.16 -1.76
C ASN A 186 7.69 1.24 -1.11
N ARG A 187 8.05 0.13 -1.76
CA ARG A 187 9.10 -0.79 -1.28
C ARG A 187 10.43 -0.08 -1.08
N TYR A 188 10.84 0.72 -2.06
CA TYR A 188 12.08 1.49 -1.99
C TYR A 188 12.08 2.45 -0.79
N THR A 189 10.99 3.20 -0.62
CA THR A 189 10.91 4.21 0.43
C THR A 189 10.78 3.60 1.82
N ARG A 190 9.98 2.53 1.98
CA ARG A 190 9.89 1.73 3.21
C ARG A 190 11.25 1.16 3.60
N LYS A 191 12.03 0.65 2.64
CA LYS A 191 13.37 0.09 2.88
C LYS A 191 14.33 1.12 3.46
N LEU A 192 14.40 2.31 2.88
CA LEU A 192 15.25 3.40 3.39
C LEU A 192 14.76 3.92 4.74
N TYR A 193 13.44 4.06 4.91
CA TYR A 193 12.86 4.46 6.19
C TYR A 193 13.16 3.46 7.30
N LEU A 194 13.04 2.16 7.04
CA LEU A 194 13.32 1.11 8.02
C LEU A 194 14.79 1.13 8.49
N ILE A 195 15.72 1.41 7.57
CA ILE A 195 17.16 1.59 7.89
C ILE A 195 17.35 2.78 8.83
N GLU A 196 16.79 3.94 8.48
CA GLU A 196 16.89 5.16 9.29
C GLU A 196 16.25 4.95 10.68
N PHE A 197 15.06 4.35 10.71
CA PHE A 197 14.27 4.14 11.91
C PHE A 197 15.00 3.29 12.95
N LYS A 198 15.76 2.27 12.52
CA LYS A 198 16.61 1.47 13.40
C LYS A 198 17.65 2.34 14.12
N VAL A 199 18.30 3.24 13.38
CA VAL A 199 19.29 4.17 13.94
C VAL A 199 18.61 5.21 14.83
N ALA A 200 17.43 5.71 14.43
CA ALA A 200 16.66 6.68 15.20
C ALA A 200 16.25 6.13 16.57
N LYS A 201 15.75 4.89 16.64
CA LYS A 201 15.40 4.23 17.91
C LYS A 201 16.61 4.06 18.84
N ALA A 202 17.76 3.67 18.29
CA ALA A 202 18.99 3.62 19.09
C ALA A 202 19.38 5.01 19.61
N ASN A 203 19.23 6.04 18.79
CA ASN A 203 19.58 7.41 19.12
C ASN A 203 18.64 8.01 20.19
N ALA A 204 17.34 7.75 20.09
CA ALA A 204 16.36 8.14 21.10
C ALA A 204 16.77 7.60 22.48
N GLY A 205 17.20 6.34 22.58
CA GLY A 205 17.69 5.79 23.84
C GLY A 205 18.91 6.53 24.41
N PHE A 206 19.80 7.08 23.58
CA PHE A 206 20.88 7.95 24.07
C PHE A 206 20.33 9.28 24.61
N LEU A 207 19.41 9.92 23.87
CA LEU A 207 18.80 11.19 24.27
C LEU A 207 18.00 11.07 25.56
N ASP A 208 17.25 9.98 25.74
CA ASP A 208 16.51 9.68 26.96
C ASP A 208 17.47 9.52 28.16
N ALA A 209 18.58 8.82 27.95
CA ALA A 209 19.60 8.65 28.98
C ALA A 209 20.33 9.96 29.32
N LEU A 210 20.57 10.82 28.32
CA LEU A 210 21.14 12.16 28.50
C LEU A 210 20.17 13.04 29.31
N LYS A 211 18.88 13.06 28.95
CA LYS A 211 17.83 13.77 29.69
C LYS A 211 17.76 13.30 31.15
N ALA A 212 17.84 11.99 31.37
CA ALA A 212 17.87 11.38 32.69
C ALA A 212 19.21 11.54 33.44
N ARG A 213 20.23 12.15 32.81
CA ARG A 213 21.61 12.30 33.34
C ARG A 213 22.23 10.98 33.80
N LYS A 214 21.89 9.86 33.15
CA LYS A 214 22.37 8.52 33.48
C LYS A 214 23.57 8.15 32.60
N ALA A 215 24.76 8.56 32.99
CA ALA A 215 25.96 8.40 32.16
C ALA A 215 26.29 6.95 31.76
N SER A 216 26.02 5.96 32.62
CA SER A 216 26.18 4.54 32.27
C SER A 216 25.23 4.11 31.15
N LEU A 217 23.97 4.57 31.19
CA LEU A 217 22.98 4.32 30.15
C LEU A 217 23.32 5.06 28.86
N MET A 218 23.83 6.30 28.96
CA MET A 218 24.30 7.06 27.81
C MET A 218 25.41 6.31 27.08
N GLU A 219 26.43 5.81 27.79
CA GLU A 219 27.53 5.08 27.16
C GLU A 219 27.06 3.79 26.48
N ARG A 220 26.17 3.04 27.16
CA ARG A 220 25.56 1.83 26.58
C ARG A 220 24.79 2.15 25.30
N ASN A 221 23.95 3.18 25.31
CA ASN A 221 23.14 3.54 24.15
C ASN A 221 23.98 4.19 23.04
N ARG A 222 25.05 4.93 23.36
CA ARG A 222 26.03 5.44 22.38
C ARG A 222 26.62 4.31 21.55
N LYS A 223 27.05 3.21 22.20
CA LYS A 223 27.56 2.02 21.49
C LYS A 223 26.51 1.41 20.55
N LYS A 224 25.24 1.38 20.97
CA LYS A 224 24.12 0.93 20.11
C LYS A 224 23.93 1.84 18.89
N VAL A 225 23.99 3.17 19.05
CA VAL A 225 23.92 4.12 17.92
C VAL A 225 25.08 3.90 16.96
N LEU A 226 26.31 3.73 17.49
CA LEU A 226 27.50 3.49 16.68
C LEU A 226 27.39 2.19 15.87
N ALA A 227 26.96 1.10 16.50
CA ALA A 227 26.76 -0.19 15.83
C ALA A 227 25.65 -0.10 14.76
N ALA A 228 24.46 0.41 15.13
CA ALA A 228 23.33 0.52 14.22
C ALA A 228 23.62 1.43 13.02
N SER A 229 24.33 2.54 13.23
CA SER A 229 24.70 3.45 12.15
C SER A 229 25.76 2.86 11.21
N LYS A 230 26.75 2.10 11.72
CA LYS A 230 27.70 1.36 10.86
C LYS A 230 26.99 0.33 10.00
N GLU A 231 26.09 -0.47 10.59
CA GLU A 231 25.27 -1.44 9.86
C GLU A 231 24.43 -0.76 8.78
N ALA A 232 23.76 0.35 9.12
CA ALA A 232 22.95 1.14 8.19
C ALA A 232 23.78 1.66 7.00
N LEU A 233 24.97 2.22 7.24
CA LEU A 233 25.86 2.67 6.18
C LEU A 233 26.33 1.51 5.28
N GLY A 234 26.57 0.33 5.85
CA GLY A 234 26.85 -0.88 5.09
C GLY A 234 25.70 -1.26 4.15
N LYS A 235 24.47 -1.30 4.68
CA LYS A 235 23.27 -1.62 3.88
C LYS A 235 23.01 -0.60 2.77
N LEU A 236 23.20 0.69 3.04
CA LEU A 236 22.95 1.76 2.07
C LEU A 236 23.85 1.66 0.83
N LYS A 237 25.08 1.15 0.96
CA LYS A 237 25.99 0.92 -0.18
C LYS A 237 25.39 -0.03 -1.24
N GLY A 238 24.64 -1.04 -0.81
CA GLY A 238 24.03 -2.04 -1.70
C GLY A 238 22.68 -1.63 -2.28
N ILE A 239 22.14 -0.46 -1.92
CA ILE A 239 20.87 0.03 -2.45
C ILE A 239 21.14 0.86 -3.70
N LYS A 240 20.59 0.44 -4.85
CA LYS A 240 20.64 1.20 -6.10
C LYS A 240 19.77 2.46 -5.99
N ASP A 241 20.05 3.45 -6.82
CA ASP A 241 19.23 4.67 -6.91
C ASP A 241 17.86 4.33 -7.54
N PHE A 242 16.81 5.09 -7.19
CA PHE A 242 15.47 4.82 -7.69
C PHE A 242 15.26 5.48 -9.04
N TYR A 243 15.36 4.71 -10.13
CA TYR A 243 15.32 5.24 -11.50
C TYR A 243 16.27 6.43 -11.72
N GLY A 244 17.49 6.33 -11.18
CA GLY A 244 18.50 7.40 -11.24
C GLY A 244 18.32 8.52 -10.21
N ASP A 245 17.20 8.56 -9.47
CA ASP A 245 16.99 9.49 -8.37
C ASP A 245 17.70 9.00 -7.09
N LYS A 246 18.80 9.68 -6.75
CA LYS A 246 19.60 9.42 -5.55
C LYS A 246 19.20 10.24 -4.32
N SER A 247 18.23 11.15 -4.44
CA SER A 247 17.95 12.18 -3.42
C SER A 247 17.61 11.56 -2.06
N TYR A 248 16.67 10.62 -2.01
CA TYR A 248 16.22 10.03 -0.74
C TYR A 248 17.30 9.16 -0.10
N LYS A 249 18.03 8.37 -0.90
CA LYS A 249 19.17 7.57 -0.42
C LYS A 249 20.26 8.48 0.14
N LYS A 250 20.64 9.55 -0.56
CA LYS A 250 21.66 10.51 -0.11
C LYS A 250 21.25 11.20 1.20
N ALA A 251 19.99 11.63 1.32
CA ALA A 251 19.49 12.23 2.56
C ALA A 251 19.50 11.22 3.73
N THR A 252 19.15 9.96 3.47
CA THR A 252 19.25 8.86 4.45
C THR A 252 20.71 8.65 4.89
N GLU A 253 21.65 8.59 3.95
CA GLU A 253 23.08 8.46 4.25
C GLU A 253 23.60 9.64 5.08
N GLN A 254 23.25 10.87 4.74
CA GLN A 254 23.68 12.06 5.47
C GLN A 254 23.21 12.02 6.94
N LEU A 255 21.95 11.70 7.18
CA LEU A 255 21.40 11.59 8.53
C LEU A 255 22.06 10.46 9.33
N VAL A 256 22.31 9.30 8.71
CA VAL A 256 22.99 8.18 9.37
C VAL A 256 24.46 8.50 9.66
N ARG A 257 25.18 9.15 8.72
CA ARG A 257 26.57 9.60 8.92
C ARG A 257 26.69 10.61 10.04
N PHE A 258 25.75 11.54 10.13
CA PHE A 258 25.67 12.50 11.23
C PHE A 258 25.57 11.78 12.59
N ARG A 259 24.61 10.86 12.75
CA ARG A 259 24.46 10.09 13.99
C ARG A 259 25.68 9.21 14.28
N ASN A 260 26.31 8.64 13.27
CA ASN A 260 27.56 7.88 13.42
C ASN A 260 28.70 8.75 13.97
N LYS A 261 28.91 9.94 13.39
CA LYS A 261 29.92 10.91 13.82
C LYS A 261 29.70 11.31 15.29
N PHE A 262 28.47 11.65 15.65
CA PHE A 262 28.11 12.02 17.02
C PHE A 262 28.34 10.87 18.00
N ALA A 263 27.89 9.66 17.68
CA ALA A 263 28.10 8.49 18.53
C ALA A 263 29.58 8.10 18.68
N LYS A 264 30.41 8.36 17.67
CA LYS A 264 31.85 8.06 17.70
C LYS A 264 32.62 9.03 18.59
N LYS A 265 32.28 10.32 18.55
CA LYS A 265 33.06 11.39 19.20
C LYS A 265 32.25 12.17 20.22
N GLU A 266 31.27 12.96 19.76
CA GLU A 266 30.62 13.99 20.58
C GLU A 266 29.84 13.41 21.78
N TYR A 267 29.19 12.25 21.60
CA TYR A 267 28.48 11.58 22.69
C TYR A 267 29.42 11.06 23.77
N THR A 268 30.66 10.73 23.44
CA THR A 268 31.67 10.34 24.44
C THR A 268 31.98 11.51 25.38
N GLU A 269 32.06 12.74 24.84
CA GLU A 269 32.29 13.95 25.64
C GLU A 269 31.08 14.25 26.54
N LEU A 270 29.85 14.13 26.02
CA LEU A 270 28.65 14.28 26.84
C LEU A 270 28.61 13.25 27.98
N VAL A 271 29.01 11.99 27.73
CA VAL A 271 29.12 10.97 28.79
C VAL A 271 30.12 11.39 29.84
N LYS A 272 31.32 11.86 29.46
CA LYS A 272 32.36 12.29 30.40
C LYS A 272 31.87 13.43 31.30
N VAL A 273 31.31 14.48 30.70
CA VAL A 273 30.78 15.63 31.45
C VAL A 273 29.64 15.22 32.38
N THR A 274 28.77 14.29 31.96
CA THR A 274 27.68 13.79 32.82
C THR A 274 28.20 12.96 34.01
N LYS A 275 29.35 12.28 33.89
CA LYS A 275 29.98 11.54 35.01
C LYS A 275 30.69 12.45 35.99
N ASN A 276 31.22 13.58 35.51
CA ASN A 276 31.98 14.50 36.33
C ASN A 276 31.04 15.24 37.29
N LYS A 277 31.24 15.05 38.61
CA LYS A 277 30.42 15.71 39.64
C LYS A 277 30.73 17.21 39.77
N LYS A 278 31.88 17.67 39.28
CA LYS A 278 32.35 19.07 39.31
C LYS A 278 32.99 19.44 37.97
N PRO A 279 32.21 19.49 36.87
CA PRO A 279 32.74 19.81 35.55
C PRO A 279 33.27 21.25 35.52
N SER A 280 34.42 21.44 34.90
CA SER A 280 35.00 22.76 34.65
C SER A 280 34.11 23.59 33.73
N ARG A 281 34.26 24.92 33.77
CA ARG A 281 33.55 25.82 32.85
C ARG A 281 33.81 25.48 31.38
N LYS A 282 35.04 25.07 31.06
CA LYS A 282 35.43 24.63 29.71
C LYS A 282 34.67 23.38 29.25
N GLU A 283 34.53 22.38 30.12
CA GLU A 283 33.75 21.17 29.86
C GLU A 283 32.27 21.48 29.64
N VAL A 284 31.68 22.32 30.48
CA VAL A 284 30.28 22.76 30.35
C VAL A 284 30.06 23.51 29.04
N ASN A 285 30.94 24.45 28.70
CA ASN A 285 30.86 25.20 27.44
C ASN A 285 30.96 24.26 26.22
N ARG A 286 31.86 23.26 26.27
CA ARG A 286 31.97 22.27 25.19
C ARG A 286 30.72 21.41 25.06
N ALA A 287 30.16 20.92 26.18
CA ALA A 287 28.93 20.14 26.18
C ALA A 287 27.76 20.94 25.59
N ASN A 288 27.62 22.22 25.98
CA ASN A 288 26.60 23.12 25.43
C ASN A 288 26.76 23.32 23.93
N ALA A 289 27.99 23.50 23.43
CA ALA A 289 28.25 23.60 22.00
C ALA A 289 27.83 22.33 21.23
N ILE A 290 28.12 21.14 21.79
CA ILE A 290 27.70 19.85 21.22
C ILE A 290 26.17 19.74 21.18
N ILE A 291 25.48 20.12 22.26
CA ILE A 291 24.02 20.09 22.33
C ILE A 291 23.40 21.05 21.31
N ASN A 292 23.97 22.24 21.15
CA ASN A 292 23.51 23.21 20.14
C ASN A 292 23.69 22.67 18.71
N GLU A 293 24.86 22.10 18.39
CA GLU A 293 25.09 21.47 17.08
C GLU A 293 24.12 20.30 16.86
N LEU A 294 23.89 19.47 17.89
CA LEU A 294 22.95 18.36 17.83
C LEU A 294 21.55 18.85 17.48
N ASN A 295 21.04 19.85 18.19
CA ASN A 295 19.70 20.38 17.99
C ASN A 295 19.52 20.96 16.57
N GLN A 296 20.48 21.76 16.10
CA GLN A 296 20.41 22.38 14.78
C GLN A 296 20.55 21.36 13.64
N LYS A 297 21.60 20.53 13.68
CA LYS A 297 21.92 19.61 12.58
C LYS A 297 21.01 18.39 12.57
N ALA A 298 20.56 17.88 13.71
CA ALA A 298 19.61 16.78 13.73
C ALA A 298 18.28 17.17 13.08
N GLN A 299 17.77 18.37 13.37
CA GLN A 299 16.55 18.87 12.75
C GLN A 299 16.74 19.06 11.24
N GLN A 300 17.86 19.69 10.83
CA GLN A 300 18.18 19.90 9.42
C GLN A 300 18.18 18.58 8.63
N TYR A 301 18.94 17.57 9.07
CA TYR A 301 19.05 16.31 8.35
C TYR A 301 17.76 15.48 8.41
N THR A 302 17.00 15.56 9.52
CA THR A 302 15.68 14.92 9.62
C THR A 302 14.69 15.53 8.61
N ASN A 303 14.70 16.86 8.47
CA ASN A 303 13.87 17.55 7.49
C ASN A 303 14.26 17.17 6.06
N GLN A 304 15.55 17.15 5.73
CA GLN A 304 16.03 16.72 4.41
C GLN A 304 15.61 15.29 4.08
N PHE A 305 15.75 14.36 5.03
CA PHE A 305 15.29 12.98 4.89
C PHE A 305 13.78 12.90 4.64
N ASN A 306 12.98 13.59 5.45
CA ASN A 306 11.52 13.58 5.34
C ASN A 306 11.03 14.20 4.02
N ILE A 307 11.63 15.32 3.61
CA ILE A 307 11.30 16.00 2.34
C ILE A 307 11.67 15.10 1.17
N ALA A 308 12.90 14.59 1.09
CA ALA A 308 13.32 13.75 -0.02
C ALA A 308 12.46 12.49 -0.16
N GLY A 309 12.10 11.85 0.96
CA GLY A 309 11.19 10.70 0.96
C GLY A 309 9.78 11.06 0.49
N ARG A 310 9.24 12.21 0.92
CA ARG A 310 7.92 12.70 0.49
C ARG A 310 7.90 13.06 -0.99
N THR A 311 8.89 13.82 -1.46
CA THR A 311 9.04 14.23 -2.86
C THR A 311 9.11 13.01 -3.77
N LEU A 312 9.92 12.01 -3.40
CA LEU A 312 10.01 10.77 -4.18
C LEU A 312 8.67 10.04 -4.26
N ARG A 313 7.96 9.90 -3.13
CA ARG A 313 6.63 9.27 -3.13
C ARG A 313 5.62 10.06 -3.94
N GLN A 314 5.56 11.38 -3.81
CA GLN A 314 4.62 12.23 -4.55
C GLN A 314 4.84 12.14 -6.07
N LYS A 315 6.09 12.00 -6.52
CA LYS A 315 6.44 11.85 -7.94
C LYS A 315 5.85 10.58 -8.58
N TYR A 316 5.75 9.48 -7.82
CA TYR A 316 5.32 8.17 -8.34
C TYR A 316 4.00 7.66 -7.72
N THR A 317 3.44 8.39 -6.76
CA THR A 317 2.19 8.09 -6.05
C THR A 317 1.45 9.41 -5.78
N PRO A 318 0.66 9.90 -6.76
CA PRO A 318 0.00 11.19 -6.65
C PRO A 318 -0.93 11.25 -5.44
N GLN A 319 -0.97 12.41 -4.78
CA GLN A 319 -1.98 12.67 -3.75
C GLN A 319 -3.34 12.80 -4.43
N LYS A 320 -4.24 11.86 -4.13
CA LYS A 320 -5.64 11.87 -4.59
C LYS A 320 -6.58 11.99 -3.39
#